data_AF-A0A2V8VUC3-F1
#
_entry.id   AF-A0A2V8VUC3-F1
#
_cell.length_a   1.000
_cell.length_b   1.000
_cell.length_c   1.000
_cell.angle_alpha   90.00
_cell.angle_beta   90.00
_cell.angle_gamma   90.00
#
_symmetry.space_group_name_H-M   'P 1'
#
loop_
_entity.id
_entity.type
_entity.pdbx_description
1 polymer ?
#
loop_
_entity_poly.entity_id
_entity_poly.type
_entity_poly.pdbx_seq_one_letter_code
_entity_poly.pdbx_strand_id
1 'polypeptide(L)'
;MLYTRAGCPLCFALGRLAARSSRRHRVGLVEVDVDADPALAARYGDKVPVLVLPGGRSIGGRAGAREVDESFGRAASFLSDLEAVAPAAGRSAARRLITWLRRELGMGEGRTGGRRP
;
A
#
# COMPACT_ATOMS: atom_id res chain seq x y z
N MET A 1 1.73 2.16 0.46
CA MET A 1 0.74 1.57 1.39
C MET A 1 0.67 2.45 2.62
N LEU A 2 -0.52 2.84 3.07
CA LEU A 2 -0.73 3.57 4.32
C LEU A 2 -1.54 2.68 5.27
N TYR A 3 -0.92 2.25 6.36
CA TYR A 3 -1.59 1.52 7.42
C TYR A 3 -2.29 2.49 8.36
N THR A 4 -3.59 2.33 8.50
CA THR A 4 -4.49 3.20 9.26
C THR A 4 -5.35 2.38 10.21
N ARG A 5 -6.11 3.08 11.06
CA ARG A 5 -7.20 2.50 11.83
C ARG A 5 -8.38 3.45 11.88
N ALA A 6 -9.58 2.93 12.10
CA ALA A 6 -10.78 3.73 12.30
C ALA A 6 -10.65 4.66 13.52
N GLY A 7 -11.22 5.88 13.42
CA GLY A 7 -11.27 6.82 14.54
C GLY A 7 -9.93 7.47 14.94
N CYS A 8 -8.85 7.30 14.16
CA CYS A 8 -7.52 7.84 14.46
C CYS A 8 -7.28 9.21 13.77
N PRO A 9 -7.19 10.34 14.52
CA PRO A 9 -7.00 11.67 13.93
C PRO A 9 -5.66 11.82 13.20
N LEU A 10 -4.60 11.18 13.71
CA LEU A 10 -3.30 11.17 13.06
C LEU A 10 -3.34 10.45 11.71
N CYS A 11 -4.10 9.36 11.64
CA CYS A 11 -4.28 8.58 10.42
C CYS A 11 -5.02 9.41 9.35
N PHE A 12 -6.07 10.14 9.75
CA PHE A 12 -6.74 11.08 8.87
C PHE A 12 -5.81 12.20 8.38
N ALA A 13 -5.01 12.78 9.27
CA ALA A 13 -4.07 13.84 8.91
C ALA A 13 -3.02 13.36 7.91
N LEU A 14 -2.35 12.24 8.20
CA LEU A 14 -1.33 11.67 7.32
C LEU A 14 -1.93 11.21 5.98
N GLY A 15 -3.13 10.61 6.00
CA GLY A 15 -3.86 10.21 4.80
C GLY A 15 -4.13 11.38 3.85
N ARG A 16 -4.56 12.54 4.36
CA ARG A 16 -4.76 13.74 3.53
C ARG A 16 -3.48 14.25 2.88
N LEU A 17 -2.37 14.24 3.62
CA LEU A 17 -1.06 14.63 3.09
C LEU A 17 -0.61 13.64 2.01
N ALA A 18 -0.70 12.34 2.31
CA ALA A 18 -0.31 11.27 1.41
C ALA A 18 -1.15 11.29 0.12
N ALA A 19 -2.46 11.49 0.20
CA ALA A 19 -3.34 11.57 -0.97
C ALA A 19 -2.99 12.76 -1.88
N ARG A 20 -2.62 13.90 -1.29
CA ARG A 20 -2.17 15.07 -2.06
C ARG A 20 -0.87 14.79 -2.79
N SER A 21 0.13 14.24 -2.10
CA SER A 21 1.44 13.94 -2.70
C SER A 21 1.38 12.78 -3.68
N SER A 22 0.55 11.77 -3.43
CA SER A 22 0.24 10.68 -4.35
C SER A 22 -0.22 11.20 -5.71
N ARG A 23 -1.19 12.14 -5.73
CA ARG A 23 -1.65 12.77 -6.97
C ARG A 23 -0.56 13.59 -7.66
N ARG A 24 0.22 14.35 -6.88
CA ARG A 24 1.30 15.20 -7.41
C ARG A 24 2.39 14.38 -8.10
N HIS A 25 2.80 13.28 -7.48
CA HIS A 25 3.92 12.46 -7.93
C HIS A 25 3.50 11.23 -8.75
N ARG A 26 2.19 11.07 -9.01
CA ARG A 26 1.59 9.91 -9.71
C ARG A 26 1.97 8.55 -9.12
N VAL A 27 2.16 8.49 -7.80
CA VAL A 27 2.43 7.24 -7.07
C VAL A 27 1.13 6.76 -6.47
N GLY A 28 0.71 5.53 -6.78
CA GLY A 28 -0.51 4.94 -6.23
C GLY A 28 -0.49 4.90 -4.70
N LEU A 29 -1.58 5.35 -4.08
CA LEU A 29 -1.83 5.26 -2.65
C LEU A 29 -2.91 4.22 -2.39
N VAL A 30 -2.63 3.30 -1.47
CA VAL A 30 -3.58 2.31 -0.97
C VAL A 30 -3.58 2.43 0.54
N GLU A 31 -4.76 2.58 1.11
CA GLU A 31 -5.00 2.61 2.56
C GLU A 31 -5.41 1.21 3.02
N VAL A 32 -4.87 0.78 4.16
CA VAL A 32 -5.10 -0.55 4.73
C VAL A 32 -5.46 -0.38 6.19
N ASP A 33 -6.66 -0.81 6.55
CA ASP A 33 -7.10 -0.84 7.95
C ASP A 33 -6.42 -2.01 8.67
N VAL A 34 -5.66 -1.70 9.72
CA VAL A 34 -4.95 -2.73 10.50
C VAL A 34 -5.90 -3.52 11.39
N ASP A 35 -7.05 -2.96 11.76
CA ASP A 35 -8.02 -3.62 12.64
C ASP A 35 -8.84 -4.71 11.88
N ALA A 36 -8.73 -4.75 10.55
CA ALA A 36 -9.38 -5.76 9.70
C ALA A 36 -8.64 -7.12 9.65
N ASP A 37 -7.38 -7.18 10.08
CA ASP A 37 -6.56 -8.40 10.10
C ASP A 37 -5.76 -8.49 11.42
N PRO A 38 -5.96 -9.52 12.26
CA PRO A 38 -5.21 -9.72 13.50
C PRO A 38 -3.69 -9.69 13.34
N ALA A 39 -3.15 -10.16 12.22
CA ALA A 39 -1.70 -10.13 11.95
C ALA A 39 -1.20 -8.69 11.70
N LEU A 40 -2.00 -7.87 11.02
CA LEU A 40 -1.70 -6.45 10.82
C LEU A 40 -1.85 -5.66 12.12
N ALA A 41 -2.89 -5.93 12.91
CA ALA A 41 -3.08 -5.34 14.23
C ALA A 41 -1.89 -5.64 15.15
N ALA A 42 -1.42 -6.89 15.22
CA ALA A 42 -0.25 -7.26 16.03
C ALA A 42 1.04 -6.56 15.56
N ARG A 43 1.20 -6.33 14.26
CA ARG A 43 2.41 -5.73 13.69
C ARG A 43 2.44 -4.20 13.78
N TYR A 44 1.31 -3.56 13.53
CA TYR A 44 1.18 -2.13 13.29
C TYR A 44 0.19 -1.41 14.21
N GLY A 45 -0.65 -2.11 14.98
CA GLY A 45 -1.78 -1.54 15.73
C GLY A 45 -1.43 -0.33 16.60
N ASP A 46 -0.34 -0.40 17.37
CA ASP A 46 0.13 0.72 18.21
C ASP A 46 1.03 1.72 17.47
N LYS A 47 1.38 1.42 16.22
CA LYS A 47 2.32 2.20 15.40
C LYS A 47 1.60 3.05 14.35
N VAL A 48 0.30 2.83 14.13
CA VAL A 48 -0.45 3.59 13.13
C VAL A 48 -0.52 5.09 13.51
N PRO A 49 -0.43 5.99 12.53
CA PRO A 49 -0.34 5.70 11.10
C PRO A 49 1.08 5.35 10.64
N VAL A 50 1.20 4.42 9.69
CA VAL A 50 2.48 4.06 9.04
C VAL A 50 2.33 4.11 7.53
N LEU A 51 3.00 5.04 6.88
CA LEU A 51 3.12 5.14 5.42
C LEU A 51 4.39 4.43 4.95
N VAL A 52 4.23 3.36 4.18
CA VAL A 52 5.33 2.63 3.54
C VAL A 52 5.37 2.96 2.05
N LEU A 53 6.54 3.39 1.57
CA LEU A 53 6.80 3.84 0.20
C LEU A 53 7.80 2.90 -0.49
N PRO A 54 7.75 2.82 -1.84
CA PRO A 54 8.80 2.18 -2.63
C PRO A 54 10.21 2.65 -2.23
N GLY A 55 11.18 1.73 -2.31
CA GLY A 55 12.55 1.99 -1.85
C GLY A 55 12.76 1.80 -0.34
N GLY A 56 11.82 1.12 0.35
CA GLY A 56 11.98 0.68 1.74
C GLY A 56 11.78 1.75 2.81
N ARG A 57 11.39 2.97 2.44
CA ARG A 57 11.11 4.04 3.41
C ARG A 57 9.76 3.86 4.07
N SER A 58 9.72 4.15 5.37
CA SER A 58 8.49 4.27 6.12
C SER A 58 8.47 5.58 6.91
N ILE A 59 7.29 6.18 7.00
CA ILE A 59 7.00 7.42 7.74
C ILE A 59 5.86 7.10 8.69
N GLY A 60 5.94 7.56 9.93
CA GLY A 60 4.87 7.33 10.92
C GLY A 60 4.55 8.55 11.77
N GLY A 61 3.46 8.47 12.52
CA GLY A 61 3.08 9.50 13.50
C GLY A 61 2.74 10.86 12.87
N ARG A 62 3.30 11.95 13.42
CA ARG A 62 2.99 13.35 13.06
C ARG A 62 3.87 13.90 11.93
N ALA A 63 4.02 13.13 10.85
CA ALA A 63 4.82 13.58 9.72
C ALA A 63 4.24 14.85 9.07
N GLY A 64 5.14 15.76 8.70
CA GLY A 64 4.78 17.05 8.12
C GLY A 64 4.51 16.97 6.61
N ALA A 65 3.80 17.98 6.07
CA ALA A 65 3.46 18.02 4.65
C ALA A 65 4.69 17.95 3.71
N ARG A 66 5.79 18.62 4.09
CA ARG A 66 7.04 18.61 3.33
C ARG A 66 7.70 17.23 3.31
N GLU A 67 7.83 16.61 4.47
CA GLU A 67 8.44 15.28 4.62
C GLU A 67 7.69 14.22 3.81
N VAL A 68 6.35 14.26 3.87
CA VAL A 68 5.49 13.38 3.08
C VAL A 68 5.75 13.62 1.59
N ASP A 69 5.73 14.88 1.14
CA ASP A 69 5.89 15.20 -0.28
C ASP A 69 7.25 14.79 -0.84
N GLU A 70 8.33 15.09 -0.13
CA GLU A 70 9.68 14.68 -0.52
C GLU A 70 9.81 13.15 -0.60
N SER A 71 9.14 12.45 0.32
CA SER A 71 9.20 10.98 0.35
C SER A 71 8.44 10.36 -0.83
N PHE A 72 7.34 10.97 -1.25
CA PHE A 72 6.64 10.61 -2.49
C PHE A 72 7.48 10.96 -3.73
N GLY A 73 8.14 12.12 -3.77
CA GLY A 73 9.03 12.48 -4.87
C GLY A 73 10.18 11.47 -5.03
N ARG A 74 10.84 11.13 -3.93
CA ARG A 74 11.87 10.09 -3.93
C ARG A 74 11.32 8.69 -4.31
N ALA A 75 10.07 8.38 -3.96
CA ALA A 75 9.45 7.13 -4.36
C ALA A 75 9.14 7.09 -5.86
N ALA A 76 8.71 8.21 -6.44
CA ALA A 76 8.51 8.34 -7.87
C ALA A 76 9.83 8.16 -8.63
N SER A 77 10.91 8.82 -8.19
CA SER A 77 12.24 8.61 -8.79
C SER A 77 12.67 7.14 -8.75
N PHE A 78 12.53 6.49 -7.58
CA PHE A 78 12.86 5.08 -7.45
C PHE A 78 12.05 4.17 -8.40
N LEU A 79 10.75 4.43 -8.58
CA LEU A 79 9.93 3.67 -9.51
C LEU A 79 10.34 3.91 -10.97
N SER A 80 10.64 5.16 -11.34
CA SER A 80 11.15 5.49 -12.68
C SER A 80 12.49 4.80 -12.96
N ASP A 81 13.39 4.76 -11.99
CA ASP A 81 14.69 4.08 -12.12
C ASP A 81 14.49 2.57 -12.31
N LEU A 82 13.59 1.95 -11.54
CA LEU A 82 13.25 0.54 -11.72
C LEU A 82 12.65 0.25 -13.10
N GLU A 83 11.78 1.13 -13.62
CA GLU A 83 11.20 1.00 -14.96
C GLU A 83 12.25 1.13 -16.07
N ALA A 84 13.19 2.07 -15.93
CA ALA A 84 14.29 2.25 -16.87
C ALA A 84 15.24 1.05 -16.91
N VAL A 85 15.47 0.40 -15.78
CA VAL A 85 16.37 -0.77 -15.64
C VAL A 85 15.66 -2.10 -15.92
N ALA A 86 14.32 -2.12 -15.89
CA ALA A 86 13.52 -3.29 -16.21
C ALA A 86 12.94 -3.20 -17.64
N PRO A 87 13.74 -3.36 -18.71
CA PRO A 87 13.16 -3.40 -20.04
C PRO A 87 12.25 -4.63 -20.10
N ALA A 88 10.96 -4.38 -20.33
CA ALA A 88 9.97 -5.39 -20.70
C ALA A 88 9.78 -6.57 -19.73
N ALA A 89 9.50 -6.34 -18.44
CA ALA A 89 8.73 -7.30 -17.65
C ALA A 89 7.24 -7.26 -18.08
N GLY A 90 6.98 -7.52 -19.37
CA GLY A 90 5.67 -7.43 -19.99
C GLY A 90 4.70 -8.44 -19.39
N ARG A 91 3.46 -8.01 -19.10
CA ARG A 91 2.18 -8.75 -18.83
C ARG A 91 2.18 -9.91 -17.80
N SER A 92 3.28 -10.63 -17.61
CA SER A 92 3.51 -11.79 -16.75
C SER A 92 3.71 -11.43 -15.28
N ALA A 93 4.38 -10.30 -15.00
CA ALA A 93 4.64 -9.85 -13.63
C ALA A 93 3.34 -9.41 -12.93
N ALA A 94 2.44 -8.74 -13.66
CA ALA A 94 1.12 -8.37 -13.15
C ALA A 94 0.27 -9.60 -12.79
N ARG A 95 0.30 -10.67 -13.61
CA ARG A 95 -0.40 -11.94 -13.29
C ARG A 95 0.20 -12.61 -12.05
N ARG A 96 1.52 -12.62 -11.89
CA ARG A 96 2.19 -13.18 -10.70
C ARG A 96 1.90 -12.37 -9.43
N LEU A 97 1.86 -11.04 -9.53
CA LEU A 97 1.49 -10.17 -8.41
C LEU A 97 0.02 -10.37 -8.02
N ILE A 98 -0.89 -10.50 -8.98
CA ILE A 98 -2.31 -10.81 -8.72
C ILE A 98 -2.46 -12.19 -8.08
N THR A 99 -1.73 -13.22 -8.53
CA THR A 99 -1.76 -14.55 -7.92
C THR A 99 -1.17 -14.54 -6.51
N TRP A 100 -0.09 -13.80 -6.28
CA TRP A 100 0.49 -13.63 -4.95
C TRP A 100 -0.46 -12.86 -4.01
N LEU A 101 -1.03 -11.74 -4.45
CA LEU A 101 -2.02 -10.96 -3.68
C LEU A 101 -3.26 -11.78 -3.35
N ARG A 102 -3.76 -12.62 -4.27
CA ARG A 102 -4.93 -13.48 -4.04
C ARG A 102 -4.65 -14.58 -3.01
N ARG A 103 -3.40 -15.07 -2.94
CA ARG A 103 -2.95 -16.06 -1.96
C ARG A 103 -2.68 -15.45 -0.58
N GLU A 104 -2.13 -14.25 -0.53
CA GLU A 104 -1.82 -13.55 0.73
C GLU A 104 -3.09 -12.99 1.41
N LEU A 105 -4.10 -12.61 0.63
CA LEU A 105 -5.39 -12.12 1.13
C LEU A 105 -6.42 -13.22 1.42
N GLY A 106 -6.04 -14.51 1.35
CA GLY A 106 -6.93 -15.62 1.72
C GLY A 106 -8.23 -15.74 0.89
N MET A 107 -8.32 -15.11 -0.28
CA MET A 107 -9.52 -15.15 -1.12
C MET A 107 -9.47 -16.36 -2.06
N GLY A 108 -9.69 -17.53 -1.47
CA GLY A 108 -9.90 -18.79 -2.17
C GLY A 108 -11.25 -18.82 -2.90
N GLU A 109 -11.17 -19.15 -4.18
CA GLU A 109 -12.22 -19.53 -5.11
C GLU A 109 -13.52 -20.01 -4.43
N GLY A 110 -14.59 -19.25 -4.62
CA GLY A 110 -15.93 -19.67 -4.27
C GLY A 110 -16.25 -21.01 -4.95
N ARG A 111 -16.67 -21.96 -4.13
CA ARG A 111 -17.13 -23.30 -4.50
C ARG A 111 -18.22 -23.19 -5.58
N THR A 112 -17.87 -23.39 -6.85
CA THR A 112 -18.84 -23.52 -7.94
C THR A 112 -19.40 -24.95 -7.95
N GLY A 113 -20.73 -25.03 -8.05
CA GLY A 113 -21.40 -26.19 -8.62
C GLY A 113 -22.09 -27.12 -7.62
N GLY A 114 -23.32 -26.78 -7.26
CA GLY A 114 -24.34 -27.81 -7.10
C GLY A 114 -24.89 -28.19 -8.48
N ARG A 115 -24.99 -29.49 -8.79
CA ARG A 115 -26.23 -30.20 -9.16
C ARG A 115 -25.93 -31.66 -9.52
N ARG A 116 -26.85 -32.52 -9.04
CA ARG A 116 -27.03 -33.97 -9.19
C ARG A 116 -27.05 -34.46 -10.65
N PRO A 117 -26.98 -35.77 -10.90
CA PRO A 117 -28.19 -36.61 -10.86
C PRO A 117 -28.27 -37.56 -9.66
#